data_AF-A0A2A3JY31-F1
#
_entry.id   AF-A0A2A3JY31-F1
#
_cell.length_a   1.000
_cell.length_b   1.000
_cell.length_c   1.000
_cell.angle_alpha   90.00
_cell.angle_beta   90.00
_cell.angle_gamma   90.00
#
_symmetry.space_group_name_H-M   'P 1'
#
loop_
_entity.id
_entity.type
_entity.pdbx_description
1 polymer ?
#
loop_
_entity_poly.entity_id
_entity_poly.type
_entity_poly.pdbx_seq_one_letter_code
_entity_poly.pdbx_strand_id
1 'polypeptide(L)'
;MRMTRPSRQQPQSSGPLESGIGILMLAAFPLLLLLFQGPPVTAFTAVLMLSLFAVAVRLIHRGAAIAAAYDAAESAKAPRLPRKMIGSALLGLLVMILAGHHFVSLGMPLGLGVLGFGLGVAAFGRDPLTDKEGAPGEELRQLRTQETLDRIDAAITTAVADVAALGDAELSRRAEALQSGVMGLLNAISQDPLAARRLRKPVARFLDLLGKENARLIDAWNTDDRLRARRRYLGRLTALGEAFEDRLRKAGAEQGRDAYDVEADLLWNRMVDKQVA
;
A
#
# COMPACT_ATOMS: atom_id res chain seq x y z
N MET A 1 40.88 14.36 0.29
CA MET A 1 39.73 14.55 1.20
C MET A 1 38.95 13.23 1.24
N ARG A 2 39.13 12.40 2.28
CA ARG A 2 38.53 11.06 2.38
C ARG A 2 37.12 11.21 2.95
N MET A 3 36.10 10.93 2.15
CA MET A 3 34.71 10.83 2.63
C MET A 3 34.59 9.64 3.58
N THR A 4 34.50 9.92 4.88
CA THR A 4 34.10 8.94 5.90
C THR A 4 32.62 8.61 5.69
N ARG A 5 32.34 7.38 5.25
CA ARG A 5 30.96 6.85 5.22
C ARG A 5 30.39 6.86 6.65
N PRO A 6 29.13 7.29 6.86
CA PRO A 6 28.50 7.14 8.16
C PRO A 6 28.39 5.65 8.48
N SER A 7 28.93 5.27 9.63
CA SER A 7 28.80 3.95 10.21
C SER A 7 27.33 3.62 10.40
N ARG A 8 26.79 2.67 9.62
CA ARG A 8 25.54 1.99 9.95
C ARG A 8 25.75 1.33 11.32
N GLN A 9 25.25 1.96 12.38
CA GLN A 9 25.06 1.27 13.65
C GLN A 9 24.08 0.13 13.37
N GLN A 10 24.60 -1.09 13.25
CA GLN A 10 23.76 -2.27 13.36
C GLN A 10 23.13 -2.23 14.75
N PRO A 11 21.80 -2.42 14.88
CA PRO A 11 21.19 -2.52 16.20
C PRO A 11 21.90 -3.67 16.94
N GLN A 12 22.47 -3.35 18.10
CA GLN A 12 23.11 -4.32 18.98
C GLN A 12 22.12 -5.45 19.22
N SER A 13 22.42 -6.63 18.69
CA SER A 13 21.63 -7.83 18.95
C SER A 13 21.95 -8.27 20.38
N SER A 14 21.17 -7.80 21.34
CA SER A 14 21.20 -8.30 22.71
C SER A 14 21.02 -9.82 22.69
N GLY A 15 21.85 -10.55 23.44
CA GLY A 15 21.85 -12.00 23.41
C GLY A 15 20.50 -12.62 23.81
N PRO A 16 20.25 -13.92 23.52
CA PRO A 16 19.00 -14.60 23.86
C PRO A 16 18.60 -14.50 25.34
N LEU A 17 19.58 -14.30 26.23
CA LEU A 17 19.42 -14.19 27.68
C LEU A 17 19.30 -12.73 28.18
N GLU A 18 19.73 -11.73 27.41
CA GLU A 18 19.54 -10.31 27.73
C GLU A 18 18.14 -9.81 27.34
N SER A 19 17.51 -10.46 26.36
CA SER A 19 16.11 -10.22 26.03
C SER A 19 15.21 -10.95 27.04
N GLY A 20 14.25 -10.25 27.67
CA GLY A 20 13.28 -10.86 28.59
C GLY A 20 12.50 -12.09 28.04
N ILE A 21 12.60 -12.34 26.74
CA ILE A 21 12.11 -13.54 26.05
C ILE A 21 12.85 -14.82 26.51
N GLY A 22 14.17 -14.75 26.77
CA GLY A 22 14.94 -15.90 27.25
C GLY A 22 14.50 -16.37 28.64
N ILE A 23 14.21 -15.41 29.52
CA ILE A 23 13.65 -15.69 30.85
C ILE A 23 12.22 -16.23 30.73
N LEU A 24 11.42 -15.68 29.80
CA LEU A 24 10.07 -16.19 29.55
C LEU A 24 10.10 -17.66 29.08
N MET A 25 11.03 -18.06 28.21
CA MET A 25 11.18 -19.47 27.80
C MET A 25 11.46 -20.42 28.97
N LEU A 26 12.12 -19.96 30.03
CA LEU A 26 12.32 -20.76 31.24
C LEU A 26 11.00 -21.06 31.97
N ALA A 27 10.01 -20.16 31.87
CA ALA A 27 8.66 -20.38 32.39
C ALA A 27 7.88 -21.49 31.67
N ALA A 28 8.35 -21.96 30.50
CA ALA A 28 7.78 -23.13 29.82
C ALA A 28 8.14 -24.45 30.51
N PHE A 29 9.23 -24.47 31.29
CA PHE A 29 9.78 -25.70 31.88
C PHE A 29 8.83 -26.39 32.89
N PRO A 30 8.20 -25.67 33.84
CA PRO A 30 7.20 -26.28 34.73
C PRO A 30 5.98 -26.82 33.95
N LEU A 31 5.60 -26.16 32.86
CA LEU A 31 4.50 -26.57 31.99
C LEU A 31 4.80 -27.88 31.26
N LEU A 32 6.06 -28.08 30.86
CA LEU A 32 6.54 -29.34 30.29
C LEU A 32 6.54 -30.48 31.31
N LEU A 33 6.87 -30.21 32.57
CA LEU A 33 6.81 -31.22 33.63
C LEU A 33 5.36 -31.65 33.92
N LEU A 34 4.40 -30.72 33.83
CA LEU A 34 2.98 -31.01 33.97
C LEU A 34 2.45 -31.99 32.91
N LEU A 35 3.07 -32.04 31.72
CA LEU A 35 2.72 -33.01 30.67
C LEU A 35 2.93 -34.47 31.11
N PHE A 36 3.89 -34.70 32.02
CA PHE A 36 4.25 -36.03 32.52
C PHE A 36 3.56 -36.38 33.86
N GLN A 37 2.74 -35.47 34.41
CA GLN A 37 2.10 -35.62 35.71
C GLN A 37 0.57 -35.63 35.56
N GLY A 38 -0.05 -36.79 35.81
CA GLY A 38 -1.51 -36.93 35.99
C GLY A 38 -2.27 -37.72 34.92
N PRO A 39 -3.62 -37.71 34.99
CA PRO A 39 -4.51 -38.43 34.06
C PRO A 39 -4.47 -37.89 32.61
N PRO A 40 -4.91 -38.65 31.59
CA PRO A 40 -4.86 -38.23 30.18
C PRO A 40 -5.50 -36.86 29.86
N VAL A 41 -6.50 -36.45 30.66
CA VAL A 41 -7.16 -35.16 30.54
C VAL A 41 -6.23 -33.99 30.90
N THR A 42 -5.32 -34.16 31.87
CA THR A 42 -4.35 -33.11 32.23
C THR A 42 -3.29 -32.95 31.14
N ALA A 43 -2.93 -34.03 30.46
CA ALA A 43 -2.02 -33.99 29.32
C ALA A 43 -2.59 -33.17 28.15
N PHE A 44 -3.88 -33.34 27.83
CA PHE A 44 -4.54 -32.53 26.78
C PHE A 44 -4.56 -31.03 27.13
N THR A 45 -4.92 -30.70 28.36
CA THR A 45 -4.89 -29.31 28.85
C THR A 45 -3.47 -28.75 28.83
N ALA A 46 -2.46 -29.53 29.22
CA ALA A 46 -1.06 -29.12 29.18
C ALA A 46 -0.58 -28.81 27.75
N VAL A 47 -0.96 -29.64 26.76
CA VAL A 47 -0.65 -29.39 25.34
C VAL A 47 -1.30 -28.09 24.85
N LEU A 48 -2.57 -27.86 25.22
CA LEU A 48 -3.29 -26.64 24.85
C LEU A 48 -2.64 -25.39 25.47
N MET A 49 -2.28 -25.46 26.76
CA MET A 49 -1.55 -24.41 27.47
C MET A 49 -0.17 -24.14 26.85
N LEU A 50 0.58 -25.18 26.50
CA LEU A 50 1.88 -25.05 25.84
C LEU A 50 1.75 -24.42 24.46
N SER A 51 0.71 -24.78 23.70
CA SER A 51 0.39 -24.17 22.41
C SER A 51 0.05 -22.69 22.55
N LEU A 52 -0.78 -22.34 23.54
CA LEU A 52 -1.14 -20.96 23.87
C LEU A 52 0.10 -20.13 24.24
N PHE A 53 0.97 -20.70 25.08
CA PHE A 53 2.23 -20.11 25.49
C PHE A 53 3.17 -19.89 24.30
N ALA A 54 3.33 -20.88 23.42
CA ALA A 54 4.15 -20.77 22.22
C ALA A 54 3.66 -19.67 21.27
N VAL A 55 2.34 -19.53 21.10
CA VAL A 55 1.73 -18.45 20.32
C VAL A 55 2.02 -17.10 20.98
N ALA A 56 1.86 -16.98 22.29
CA ALA A 56 2.14 -15.76 23.04
C ALA A 56 3.61 -15.31 22.87
N VAL A 57 4.56 -16.21 23.07
CA VAL A 57 6.00 -15.94 22.91
C VAL A 57 6.32 -15.51 21.49
N ARG A 58 5.79 -16.21 20.47
CA ARG A 58 6.02 -15.87 19.05
C ARG A 58 5.49 -14.49 18.71
N LEU A 59 4.36 -14.11 19.31
CA LEU A 59 3.74 -12.81 19.08
C LEU A 59 4.55 -11.68 19.74
N ILE A 60 5.03 -11.90 20.96
CA ILE A 60 5.92 -10.97 21.68
C ILE A 60 7.24 -10.79 20.92
N HIS A 61 7.86 -11.88 20.46
CA HIS A 61 9.11 -11.83 19.71
C HIS A 61 8.97 -11.04 18.40
N ARG A 62 7.90 -11.31 17.63
CA ARG A 62 7.60 -10.55 16.41
C ARG A 62 7.28 -9.09 16.72
N GLY A 63 6.55 -8.82 17.80
CA GLY A 63 6.23 -7.47 18.26
C GLY A 63 7.49 -6.69 18.66
N ALA A 64 8.43 -7.32 19.34
CA ALA A 64 9.72 -6.74 19.69
C ALA A 64 10.56 -6.37 18.46
N ALA A 65 10.65 -7.25 17.47
CA ALA A 65 11.35 -6.96 16.23
C ALA A 65 10.70 -5.80 15.45
N ILE A 66 9.36 -5.74 15.40
CA ILE A 66 8.63 -4.66 14.74
C ILE A 66 8.81 -3.33 15.48
N ALA A 67 8.76 -3.35 16.82
CA ALA A 67 8.99 -2.15 17.63
C ALA A 67 10.42 -1.63 17.43
N ALA A 68 11.43 -2.50 17.46
CA ALA A 68 12.82 -2.10 17.20
C ALA A 68 13.01 -1.52 15.79
N ALA A 69 12.35 -2.09 14.77
CA ALA A 69 12.37 -1.55 13.41
C ALA A 69 11.65 -0.19 13.31
N TYR A 70 10.54 -0.03 14.05
CA TYR A 70 9.81 1.23 14.17
C TYR A 70 10.68 2.28 14.85
N ASP A 71 11.36 1.95 15.94
CA ASP A 71 12.24 2.84 16.71
C ASP A 71 13.48 3.27 15.91
N ALA A 72 14.07 2.35 15.14
CA ALA A 72 15.23 2.63 14.30
C ALA A 72 14.92 3.46 13.04
N ALA A 73 13.67 3.48 12.59
CA ALA A 73 13.26 4.25 11.41
C ALA A 73 12.95 5.71 11.79
N GLU A 74 13.47 6.65 10.99
CA GLU A 74 13.18 8.09 11.11
C GLU A 74 11.71 8.39 10.76
N SER A 75 11.16 7.67 9.78
CA SER A 75 9.75 7.73 9.38
C SER A 75 9.13 6.32 9.37
N ALA A 76 8.20 6.03 10.26
CA ALA A 76 7.51 4.73 10.30
C ALA A 76 6.05 4.84 10.74
N LYS A 77 5.20 4.01 10.11
CA LYS A 77 3.79 3.85 10.47
C LYS A 77 3.66 2.92 11.68
N ALA A 78 2.73 3.24 12.58
CA ALA A 78 2.34 2.38 13.68
C ALA A 78 1.92 0.98 13.17
N PRO A 79 2.37 -0.09 13.83
CA PRO A 79 1.92 -1.43 13.53
C PRO A 79 0.40 -1.56 13.72
N ARG A 80 -0.28 -2.17 12.74
CA ARG A 80 -1.76 -2.33 12.72
C ARG A 80 -2.31 -3.20 13.86
N LEU A 81 -1.46 -3.99 14.52
CA LEU A 81 -1.83 -4.94 15.56
C LEU A 81 -0.83 -4.84 16.72
N PRO A 82 -1.29 -4.60 17.96
CA PRO A 82 -0.42 -4.52 19.14
C PRO A 82 -0.04 -5.93 19.62
N ARG A 83 0.94 -6.52 18.93
CA ARG A 83 1.37 -7.92 19.10
C ARG A 83 1.94 -8.22 20.49
N LYS A 84 2.69 -7.32 21.12
CA LYS A 84 3.20 -7.50 22.49
C LYS A 84 2.06 -7.46 23.51
N MET A 85 1.07 -6.59 23.31
CA MET A 85 -0.10 -6.52 24.19
C MET A 85 -0.96 -7.78 24.08
N ILE A 86 -1.23 -8.25 22.86
CA ILE A 86 -1.98 -9.50 22.65
C ILE A 86 -1.20 -10.68 23.25
N GLY A 87 0.11 -10.76 23.05
CA GLY A 87 0.93 -11.82 23.64
C GLY A 87 0.92 -11.78 25.18
N SER A 88 1.00 -10.59 25.77
CA SER A 88 0.87 -10.40 27.23
C SER A 88 -0.51 -10.82 27.73
N ALA A 89 -1.58 -10.56 26.96
CA ALA A 89 -2.93 -10.98 27.31
C ALA A 89 -3.08 -12.51 27.29
N LEU A 90 -2.44 -13.18 26.31
CA LEU A 90 -2.39 -14.63 26.27
C LEU A 90 -1.61 -15.23 27.45
N LEU A 91 -0.53 -14.56 27.91
CA LEU A 91 0.18 -14.97 29.13
C LEU A 91 -0.69 -14.80 30.39
N GLY A 92 -1.42 -13.68 30.51
CA GLY A 92 -2.38 -13.49 31.59
C GLY A 92 -3.49 -14.54 31.59
N LEU A 93 -4.02 -14.87 30.40
CA LEU A 93 -4.98 -15.96 30.24
C LEU A 93 -4.40 -17.32 30.64
N LEU A 94 -3.16 -17.62 30.26
CA LEU A 94 -2.47 -18.84 30.68
C LEU A 94 -2.37 -18.94 32.20
N VAL A 95 -1.96 -17.86 32.88
CA VAL A 95 -1.88 -17.80 34.36
C VAL A 95 -3.26 -17.99 35.00
N MET A 96 -4.30 -17.37 34.42
CA MET A 96 -5.68 -17.53 34.89
C MET A 96 -6.14 -19.00 34.79
N ILE A 97 -5.90 -19.65 33.65
CA ILE A 97 -6.30 -21.05 33.47
C ILE A 97 -5.52 -21.93 34.44
N LEU A 98 -4.21 -21.69 34.63
CA LEU A 98 -3.39 -22.46 35.56
C LEU A 98 -3.88 -22.31 37.02
N ALA A 99 -4.15 -21.08 37.45
CA ALA A 99 -4.71 -20.82 38.78
C ALA A 99 -6.11 -21.42 38.95
N GLY A 100 -6.93 -21.44 37.90
CA GLY A 100 -8.28 -22.02 37.92
C GLY A 100 -8.32 -23.52 38.26
N HIS A 101 -7.22 -24.24 38.08
CA HIS A 101 -7.11 -25.65 38.49
C HIS A 101 -6.86 -25.83 40.01
N HIS A 102 -6.48 -24.76 40.70
CA HIS A 102 -6.11 -24.80 42.13
C HIS A 102 -7.14 -24.13 43.05
N PHE A 103 -7.98 -23.23 42.53
CA PHE A 103 -8.94 -22.47 43.34
C PHE A 103 -10.40 -22.83 42.99
N VAL A 104 -11.25 -22.92 44.01
CA VAL A 104 -12.69 -23.21 43.86
C VAL A 104 -13.47 -21.99 43.35
N SER A 105 -12.98 -20.77 43.64
CA SER A 105 -13.63 -19.52 43.22
C SER A 105 -12.88 -18.86 42.06
N LEU A 106 -13.63 -18.20 41.16
CA LEU A 106 -13.08 -17.58 39.95
C LEU A 106 -12.38 -16.23 40.21
N GLY A 107 -12.58 -15.62 41.38
CA GLY A 107 -12.03 -14.30 41.71
C GLY A 107 -10.49 -14.27 41.77
N MET A 108 -9.88 -15.25 42.45
CA MET A 108 -8.42 -15.35 42.56
C MET A 108 -7.73 -15.65 41.23
N PRO A 109 -8.18 -16.65 40.42
CA PRO A 109 -7.65 -16.88 39.08
C PRO A 109 -7.72 -15.66 38.16
N LEU A 110 -8.83 -14.91 38.20
CA LEU A 110 -9.00 -13.70 37.40
C LEU A 110 -8.00 -12.62 37.83
N GLY A 111 -7.84 -12.39 39.13
CA GLY A 111 -6.85 -11.45 39.66
C GLY A 111 -5.42 -11.81 39.27
N LEU A 112 -5.05 -13.09 39.38
CA LEU A 112 -3.73 -13.59 38.95
C LEU A 112 -3.53 -13.46 37.44
N GLY A 113 -4.57 -13.66 36.64
CA GLY A 113 -4.52 -13.45 35.20
C GLY A 113 -4.29 -11.97 34.81
N VAL A 114 -5.00 -11.05 35.47
CA VAL A 114 -4.81 -9.60 35.29
C VAL A 114 -3.40 -9.18 35.72
N LEU A 115 -2.90 -9.70 36.84
CA LEU A 115 -1.53 -9.46 37.27
C LEU A 115 -0.51 -10.00 36.26
N GLY A 116 -0.72 -11.20 35.74
CA GLY A 116 0.11 -11.81 34.69
C GLY A 116 0.14 -10.97 33.41
N PHE A 117 -1.00 -10.43 32.99
CA PHE A 117 -1.07 -9.47 31.88
C PHE A 117 -0.26 -8.20 32.17
N GLY A 118 -0.45 -7.60 33.36
CA GLY A 118 0.26 -6.39 33.77
C GLY A 118 1.77 -6.58 33.81
N LEU A 119 2.25 -7.70 34.36
CA LEU A 119 3.65 -8.11 34.36
C LEU A 119 4.18 -8.31 32.93
N GLY A 120 3.40 -8.91 32.04
CA GLY A 120 3.75 -9.04 30.62
C GLY A 120 3.94 -7.67 29.94
N VAL A 121 3.00 -6.75 30.14
CA VAL A 121 3.10 -5.38 29.60
C VAL A 121 4.30 -4.64 30.18
N ALA A 122 4.56 -4.79 31.49
CA ALA A 122 5.71 -4.17 32.15
C ALA A 122 7.05 -4.74 31.64
N ALA A 123 7.13 -6.05 31.41
CA ALA A 123 8.35 -6.74 30.97
C ALA A 123 8.67 -6.50 29.48
N PHE A 124 7.65 -6.45 28.60
CA PHE A 124 7.86 -6.35 27.15
C PHE A 124 7.64 -4.94 26.58
N GLY A 125 7.08 -4.04 27.40
CA GLY A 125 6.69 -2.70 27.01
C GLY A 125 5.41 -2.67 26.17
N ARG A 126 4.88 -1.45 26.00
CA ARG A 126 3.70 -1.20 25.16
C ARG A 126 4.13 -1.11 23.69
N ASP A 127 3.31 -1.64 22.77
CA ASP A 127 3.54 -1.45 21.35
C ASP A 127 3.35 0.03 20.96
N PRO A 128 4.12 0.56 19.99
CA PRO A 128 3.89 1.90 19.46
C PRO A 128 2.51 1.93 18.78
N LEU A 129 1.63 2.82 19.26
CA LEU A 129 0.25 2.96 18.76
C LEU A 129 0.04 4.21 17.89
N THR A 130 1.06 5.07 17.81
CA THR A 130 1.01 6.35 17.11
C THR A 130 2.00 6.33 15.95
N ASP A 131 1.69 6.97 14.83
CA ASP A 131 2.65 7.11 13.73
C ASP A 131 3.79 8.05 14.15
N LYS A 132 5.03 7.80 13.70
CA LYS A 132 6.12 8.77 13.91
C LYS A 132 5.87 10.02 13.08
N GLU A 133 6.18 11.19 13.62
CA GLU A 133 6.17 12.44 12.86
C GLU A 133 7.09 12.29 11.64
N GLY A 134 6.58 12.59 10.44
CA GLY A 134 7.29 12.37 9.18
C GLY A 134 7.13 10.97 8.55
N ALA A 135 6.38 10.03 9.17
CA ALA A 135 5.84 8.89 8.42
C ALA A 135 5.20 9.43 7.13
N PRO A 136 5.57 8.94 5.92
CA PRO A 136 5.28 9.64 4.67
C PRO A 136 3.79 9.93 4.59
N GLY A 137 3.47 11.18 4.92
CA GLY A 137 2.13 11.72 4.97
C GLY A 137 1.57 11.72 3.58
N GLU A 138 0.26 11.87 3.50
CA GLU A 138 -0.47 11.98 2.24
C GLU A 138 0.17 13.04 1.32
N GLU A 139 0.80 14.08 1.86
CA GLU A 139 1.58 15.10 1.13
C GLU A 139 2.74 14.53 0.31
N LEU A 140 3.57 13.62 0.85
CA LEU A 140 4.67 13.01 0.10
C LEU A 140 4.17 12.03 -0.98
N ARG A 141 2.94 11.52 -0.84
CA ARG A 141 2.28 10.71 -1.87
C ARG A 141 1.66 11.59 -2.95
N GLN A 142 1.01 12.69 -2.56
CA GLN A 142 0.47 13.69 -3.47
C GLN A 142 1.58 14.31 -4.33
N LEU A 143 2.71 14.68 -3.73
CA LEU A 143 3.88 15.22 -4.44
C LEU A 143 4.42 14.23 -5.51
N ARG A 144 4.51 12.93 -5.19
CA ARG A 144 4.94 11.92 -6.20
C ARG A 144 3.90 11.65 -7.27
N THR A 145 2.62 11.77 -6.95
CA THR A 145 1.53 11.63 -7.94
C THR A 145 1.53 12.82 -8.89
N GLN A 146 1.70 14.04 -8.37
CA GLN A 146 1.84 15.27 -9.16
C GLN A 146 3.05 15.17 -10.10
N GLU A 147 4.24 14.83 -9.59
CA GLU A 147 5.42 14.62 -10.45
C GLU A 147 5.20 13.57 -11.55
N THR A 148 4.37 12.56 -11.29
CA THR A 148 4.08 11.53 -12.30
C THR A 148 3.12 12.06 -13.36
N LEU A 149 2.10 12.83 -12.97
CA LEU A 149 1.18 13.50 -13.89
C LEU A 149 1.91 14.53 -14.74
N ASP A 150 2.80 15.32 -14.16
CA ASP A 150 3.60 16.32 -14.87
C ASP A 150 4.48 15.67 -15.96
N ARG A 151 5.06 14.49 -15.67
CA ARG A 151 5.82 13.73 -16.68
C ARG A 151 4.95 13.20 -17.80
N ILE A 152 3.72 12.78 -17.51
CA ILE A 152 2.76 12.31 -18.52
C ILE A 152 2.34 13.50 -19.39
N ASP A 153 2.02 14.64 -18.78
CA ASP A 153 1.64 15.86 -19.49
C ASP A 153 2.77 16.35 -20.40
N ALA A 154 4.01 16.39 -19.90
CA ALA A 154 5.16 16.76 -20.70
C ALA A 154 5.35 15.83 -21.92
N ALA A 155 5.11 14.53 -21.76
CA ALA A 155 5.21 13.56 -22.84
C ALA A 155 4.11 13.75 -23.91
N ILE A 156 2.86 14.01 -23.49
CA ILE A 156 1.75 14.27 -24.41
C ILE A 156 1.96 15.62 -25.11
N THR A 157 2.37 16.66 -24.38
CA THR A 157 2.68 17.98 -24.93
C THR A 157 3.73 17.90 -26.03
N THR A 158 4.80 17.13 -25.82
CA THR A 158 5.84 16.90 -26.84
C THR A 158 5.24 16.26 -28.09
N ALA A 159 4.41 15.22 -27.92
CA ALA A 159 3.75 14.55 -29.01
C ALA A 159 2.78 15.47 -29.79
N VAL A 160 2.06 16.35 -29.10
CA VAL A 160 1.17 17.35 -29.74
C VAL A 160 1.99 18.39 -30.51
N ALA A 161 3.10 18.87 -29.94
CA ALA A 161 3.99 19.84 -30.57
C ALA A 161 4.62 19.30 -31.86
N ASP A 162 5.03 18.03 -31.89
CA ASP A 162 5.56 17.37 -33.09
C ASP A 162 4.55 17.39 -34.26
N VAL A 163 3.26 17.26 -33.95
CA VAL A 163 2.18 17.29 -34.95
C VAL A 163 1.82 18.73 -35.33
N ALA A 164 1.87 19.67 -34.38
CA ALA A 164 1.67 21.08 -34.65
C ALA A 164 2.72 21.64 -35.63
N ALA A 165 3.96 21.15 -35.55
CA ALA A 165 5.05 21.51 -36.48
C ALA A 165 4.75 21.17 -37.95
N LEU A 166 3.78 20.28 -38.22
CA LEU A 166 3.36 19.92 -39.57
C LEU A 166 2.51 21.00 -40.27
N GLY A 167 2.00 21.99 -39.51
CA GLY A 167 1.32 23.17 -40.05
C GLY A 167 -0.15 22.96 -40.46
N ASP A 168 -0.79 21.89 -40.00
CA ASP A 168 -2.22 21.65 -40.23
C ASP A 168 -3.04 22.02 -38.99
N ALA A 169 -3.88 23.04 -39.12
CA ALA A 169 -4.66 23.59 -38.01
C ALA A 169 -5.65 22.57 -37.42
N GLU A 170 -6.23 21.69 -38.24
CA GLU A 170 -7.20 20.71 -37.76
C GLU A 170 -6.51 19.55 -37.02
N LEU A 171 -5.34 19.11 -37.49
CA LEU A 171 -4.55 18.10 -36.78
C LEU A 171 -4.11 18.61 -35.41
N SER A 172 -3.63 19.85 -35.35
CA SER A 172 -3.20 20.51 -34.12
C SER A 172 -4.36 20.62 -33.13
N ARG A 173 -5.51 21.15 -33.58
CA ARG A 173 -6.72 21.29 -32.76
C ARG A 173 -7.20 19.95 -32.18
N ARG A 174 -7.20 18.88 -32.98
CA ARG A 174 -7.63 17.56 -32.49
C ARG A 174 -6.63 16.92 -31.54
N ALA A 175 -5.33 17.11 -31.78
CA ALA A 175 -4.29 16.61 -30.89
C ALA A 175 -4.34 17.33 -29.52
N GLU A 176 -4.54 18.65 -29.52
CA GLU A 176 -4.76 19.45 -28.30
C GLU A 176 -6.03 19.04 -27.55
N ALA A 177 -7.14 18.82 -28.28
CA ALA A 177 -8.38 18.34 -27.68
C ALA A 177 -8.19 16.97 -26.99
N LEU A 178 -7.45 16.05 -27.62
CA LEU A 178 -7.12 14.76 -27.03
C LEU A 178 -6.27 14.92 -25.77
N GLN A 179 -5.23 15.77 -25.80
CA GLN A 179 -4.39 16.04 -24.62
C GLN A 179 -5.24 16.55 -23.45
N SER A 180 -6.05 17.59 -23.68
CA SER A 180 -6.90 18.20 -22.67
C SER A 180 -7.88 17.18 -22.07
N GLY A 181 -8.52 16.36 -22.92
CA GLY A 181 -9.41 15.29 -22.48
C GLY A 181 -8.70 14.27 -21.60
N VAL A 182 -7.56 13.75 -22.04
CA VAL A 182 -6.77 12.75 -21.30
C VAL A 182 -6.29 13.29 -19.96
N MET A 183 -5.79 14.53 -19.90
CA MET A 183 -5.31 15.14 -18.66
C MET A 183 -6.44 15.44 -17.69
N GLY A 184 -7.62 15.87 -18.18
CA GLY A 184 -8.82 16.02 -17.35
C GLY A 184 -9.22 14.71 -16.67
N LEU A 185 -9.22 13.60 -17.43
CA LEU A 185 -9.53 12.27 -16.92
C LEU A 185 -8.50 11.76 -15.90
N LEU A 186 -7.21 11.97 -16.18
CA LEU A 186 -6.14 11.60 -15.27
C LEU A 186 -6.22 12.38 -13.96
N ASN A 187 -6.52 13.68 -14.02
CA ASN A 187 -6.70 14.52 -12.85
C ASN A 187 -7.89 14.07 -11.99
N ALA A 188 -9.04 13.75 -12.62
CA ALA A 188 -10.22 13.24 -11.91
C ALA A 188 -9.93 11.94 -11.13
N ILE A 189 -9.14 11.04 -11.71
CA ILE A 189 -8.82 9.75 -11.09
C ILE A 189 -7.65 9.85 -10.10
N SER A 190 -6.78 10.84 -10.24
CA SER A 190 -5.59 11.03 -9.39
C SER A 190 -5.88 11.27 -7.91
N GLN A 191 -7.14 11.60 -7.57
CA GLN A 191 -7.60 11.73 -6.19
C GLN A 191 -7.60 10.39 -5.42
N ASP A 192 -7.54 9.23 -6.10
CA ASP A 192 -7.36 7.91 -5.46
C ASP A 192 -5.93 7.34 -5.70
N PRO A 193 -5.11 7.17 -4.65
CA PRO A 193 -3.75 6.62 -4.75
C PRO A 193 -3.68 5.19 -5.31
N LEU A 194 -4.71 4.37 -5.10
CA LEU A 194 -4.77 3.00 -5.62
C LEU A 194 -5.09 2.99 -7.11
N ALA A 195 -5.92 3.93 -7.56
CA ALA A 195 -6.25 4.10 -8.97
C ALA A 195 -5.00 4.50 -9.77
N ALA A 196 -4.22 5.47 -9.29
CA ALA A 196 -2.98 5.92 -9.95
C ALA A 196 -1.99 4.77 -10.26
N ARG A 197 -1.89 3.76 -9.39
CA ARG A 197 -1.00 2.60 -9.62
C ARG A 197 -1.51 1.69 -10.74
N ARG A 198 -2.83 1.55 -10.87
CA ARG A 198 -3.49 0.73 -11.92
C ARG A 198 -3.46 1.43 -13.28
N LEU A 199 -3.42 2.77 -13.31
CA LEU A 199 -3.36 3.58 -14.52
C LEU A 199 -2.02 3.57 -15.25
N ARG A 200 -0.92 3.20 -14.57
CA ARG A 200 0.42 3.17 -15.17
C ARG A 200 0.49 2.38 -16.47
N LYS A 201 -0.13 1.19 -16.51
CA LYS A 201 -0.11 0.31 -17.70
C LYS A 201 -0.96 0.89 -18.84
N PRO A 202 -2.24 1.28 -18.63
CA PRO A 202 -3.02 1.97 -19.65
C PRO A 202 -2.35 3.23 -20.22
N VAL A 203 -1.81 4.10 -19.35
CA VAL A 203 -1.15 5.35 -19.77
C VAL A 203 0.11 5.08 -20.58
N ALA A 204 0.98 4.18 -20.11
CA ALA A 204 2.19 3.82 -20.87
C ALA A 204 1.86 3.26 -22.26
N ARG A 205 0.80 2.43 -22.36
CA ARG A 205 0.34 1.91 -23.65
C ARG A 205 -0.25 2.99 -24.54
N PHE A 206 -1.00 3.94 -23.97
CA PHE A 206 -1.53 5.08 -24.70
C PHE A 206 -0.41 5.94 -25.29
N LEU A 207 0.60 6.31 -24.48
CA LEU A 207 1.75 7.08 -24.93
C LEU A 207 2.56 6.37 -26.03
N ASP A 208 2.78 5.06 -25.89
CA ASP A 208 3.45 4.25 -26.91
C ASP A 208 2.68 4.23 -28.23
N LEU A 209 1.35 4.09 -28.19
CA LEU A 209 0.50 4.10 -29.38
C LEU A 209 0.45 5.49 -30.03
N LEU A 210 0.31 6.54 -29.23
CA LEU A 210 0.30 7.93 -29.70
C LEU A 210 1.61 8.27 -30.41
N GLY A 211 2.75 7.94 -29.79
CA GLY A 211 4.07 8.15 -30.39
C GLY A 211 4.25 7.40 -31.71
N LYS A 212 3.77 6.16 -31.81
CA LYS A 212 3.81 5.37 -33.06
C LYS A 212 2.96 5.97 -34.18
N GLU A 213 1.75 6.46 -33.86
CA GLU A 213 0.89 7.08 -34.87
C GLU A 213 1.43 8.46 -35.30
N ASN A 214 2.02 9.24 -34.38
CA ASN A 214 2.72 10.47 -34.70
C ASN A 214 3.90 10.24 -35.66
N ALA A 215 4.78 9.28 -35.35
CA ALA A 215 5.92 8.94 -36.21
C ALA A 215 5.46 8.57 -37.63
N ARG A 216 4.41 7.74 -37.76
CA ARG A 216 3.84 7.38 -39.06
C ARG A 216 3.26 8.57 -39.83
N LEU A 217 2.66 9.53 -39.12
CA LEU A 217 2.13 10.75 -39.74
C LEU A 217 3.27 11.63 -40.26
N ILE A 218 4.31 11.83 -39.45
CA ILE A 218 5.47 12.65 -39.77
C ILE A 218 6.23 12.06 -40.97
N ASP A 219 6.48 10.74 -40.97
CA ASP A 219 7.17 10.05 -42.06
C ASP A 219 6.41 10.18 -43.40
N ALA A 220 5.08 10.15 -43.35
CA ALA A 220 4.23 10.27 -44.53
C ALA A 220 3.92 11.73 -44.93
N TRP A 221 4.41 12.73 -44.19
CA TRP A 221 4.01 14.12 -44.40
C TRP A 221 4.58 14.73 -45.67
N ASN A 222 5.80 14.31 -46.06
CA ASN A 222 6.50 14.80 -47.25
C ASN A 222 6.37 13.85 -48.45
N THR A 223 5.41 12.92 -48.42
CA THR A 223 5.16 11.95 -49.50
C THR A 223 3.78 12.17 -50.12
N ASP A 224 3.54 11.56 -51.29
CA ASP A 224 2.24 11.60 -51.97
C ASP A 224 1.09 11.00 -51.12
N ASP A 225 1.42 10.23 -50.08
CA ASP A 225 0.47 9.61 -49.16
C ASP A 225 -0.04 10.55 -48.05
N ARG A 226 0.42 11.81 -47.98
CA ARG A 226 0.07 12.79 -46.92
C ARG A 226 -1.43 12.85 -46.61
N LEU A 227 -2.29 12.95 -47.63
CA LEU A 227 -3.75 13.05 -47.46
C LEU A 227 -4.37 11.78 -46.86
N ARG A 228 -3.79 10.61 -47.18
CA ARG A 228 -4.23 9.32 -46.63
C ARG A 228 -3.74 9.17 -45.19
N ALA A 229 -2.51 9.55 -44.89
CA ALA A 229 -1.94 9.54 -43.55
C ALA A 229 -2.71 10.48 -42.60
N ARG A 230 -3.04 11.70 -43.05
CA ARG A 230 -3.87 12.67 -42.32
C ARG A 230 -5.21 12.09 -41.89
N ARG A 231 -5.99 11.53 -42.84
CA ARG A 231 -7.31 10.94 -42.54
C ARG A 231 -7.21 9.77 -41.57
N ARG A 232 -6.22 8.91 -41.75
CA ARG A 232 -5.95 7.78 -40.85
C ARG A 232 -5.65 8.27 -39.44
N TYR A 233 -4.78 9.27 -39.31
CA TYR A 233 -4.38 9.83 -38.04
C TYR A 233 -5.55 10.46 -37.29
N LEU A 234 -6.39 11.26 -37.97
CA LEU A 234 -7.60 11.85 -37.37
C LEU A 234 -8.55 10.78 -36.82
N GLY A 235 -8.77 9.68 -37.54
CA GLY A 235 -9.56 8.56 -37.04
C GLY A 235 -8.90 7.81 -35.88
N ARG A 236 -7.56 7.70 -35.90
CA ARG A 236 -6.78 7.09 -34.82
C ARG A 236 -6.82 7.90 -33.54
N LEU A 237 -6.76 9.23 -33.61
CA LEU A 237 -6.87 10.09 -32.42
C LEU A 237 -8.21 9.88 -31.71
N THR A 238 -9.32 9.88 -32.46
CA THR A 238 -10.65 9.63 -31.89
C THR A 238 -10.72 8.25 -31.24
N ALA A 239 -10.29 7.21 -31.95
CA ALA A 239 -10.32 5.84 -31.42
C ALA A 239 -9.40 5.65 -30.19
N LEU A 240 -8.26 6.36 -30.13
CA LEU A 240 -7.35 6.32 -28.98
C LEU A 240 -7.99 6.99 -27.75
N GLY A 241 -8.68 8.11 -27.94
CA GLY A 241 -9.43 8.79 -26.88
C GLY A 241 -10.51 7.89 -26.29
N GLU A 242 -11.38 7.34 -27.15
CA GLU A 242 -12.47 6.43 -26.74
C GLU A 242 -11.94 5.18 -26.03
N ALA A 243 -10.90 4.54 -26.57
CA ALA A 243 -10.31 3.35 -25.97
C ALA A 243 -9.62 3.63 -24.63
N PHE A 244 -9.10 4.85 -24.44
CA PHE A 244 -8.53 5.26 -23.16
C PHE A 244 -9.62 5.49 -22.13
N GLU A 245 -10.68 6.23 -22.49
CA GLU A 245 -11.85 6.47 -21.64
C GLU A 245 -12.51 5.16 -21.17
N ASP A 246 -12.76 4.22 -22.08
CA ASP A 246 -13.34 2.91 -21.75
C ASP A 246 -12.49 2.10 -20.77
N ARG A 247 -11.16 2.18 -20.90
CA ARG A 247 -10.24 1.52 -19.96
C ARG A 247 -10.27 2.19 -18.60
N LEU A 248 -10.39 3.51 -18.55
CA LEU A 248 -10.52 4.26 -17.31
C LEU A 248 -11.85 3.95 -16.60
N ARG A 249 -12.96 3.92 -17.34
CA ARG A 249 -14.29 3.56 -16.81
C ARG A 249 -14.28 2.15 -16.20
N LYS A 250 -13.69 1.17 -16.90
CA LYS A 250 -13.54 -0.19 -16.38
C LYS A 250 -12.65 -0.26 -15.14
N ALA A 251 -11.56 0.51 -15.12
CA ALA A 251 -10.68 0.57 -13.96
C ALA A 251 -11.35 1.20 -12.73
N GLY A 252 -12.28 2.15 -12.92
CA GLY A 252 -13.08 2.78 -11.87
C GLY A 252 -14.27 1.93 -11.38
N ALA A 253 -14.98 1.25 -12.29
CA ALA A 253 -16.15 0.43 -11.96
C ALA A 253 -15.82 -0.80 -11.09
N GLU A 254 -14.62 -1.39 -11.23
CA GLU A 254 -14.13 -2.47 -10.36
C GLU A 254 -14.00 -2.06 -8.87
N GLN A 255 -14.13 -0.78 -8.52
CA GLN A 255 -14.04 -0.26 -7.15
C GLN A 255 -15.39 0.09 -6.49
N GLY A 256 -16.54 -0.13 -7.15
CA GLY A 256 -17.84 0.14 -6.53
C GLY A 256 -18.17 1.64 -6.35
N ARG A 257 -17.50 2.55 -7.07
CA ARG A 257 -18.07 3.87 -7.35
C ARG A 257 -19.28 3.64 -8.26
N ASP A 258 -20.43 4.16 -7.85
CA ASP A 258 -21.66 4.05 -8.62
C ASP A 258 -21.39 4.59 -10.03
N ALA A 259 -21.86 3.90 -11.06
CA ALA A 259 -21.56 4.25 -12.46
C ALA A 259 -21.90 5.72 -12.78
N TYR A 260 -22.85 6.29 -12.04
CA TYR A 260 -23.31 7.67 -12.11
C TYR A 260 -22.28 8.74 -11.69
N ASP A 261 -21.43 8.49 -10.69
CA ASP A 261 -20.39 9.45 -10.28
C ASP A 261 -19.28 9.56 -11.33
N VAL A 262 -18.99 8.45 -12.00
CA VAL A 262 -18.02 8.41 -13.10
C VAL A 262 -18.60 9.05 -14.36
N GLU A 263 -19.91 8.95 -14.60
CA GLU A 263 -20.58 9.52 -15.77
C GLU A 263 -20.71 11.05 -15.70
N ALA A 264 -20.80 11.62 -14.49
CA ALA A 264 -20.84 13.07 -14.27
C ALA A 264 -19.51 13.78 -14.60
N ASP A 265 -18.38 13.09 -14.44
CA ASP A 265 -17.03 13.63 -14.70
C ASP A 265 -16.54 13.36 -16.13
N LEU A 266 -17.16 12.42 -16.86
CA LEU A 266 -16.80 12.01 -18.23
C LEU A 266 -17.51 12.84 -19.33
N LEU A 267 -17.69 14.15 -19.14
CA LEU A 267 -18.41 15.06 -20.05
C LEU A 267 -17.75 15.30 -21.43
N TRP A 268 -16.86 14.40 -21.86
CA TRP A 268 -16.13 14.41 -23.14
C TRP A 268 -17.07 14.60 -24.35
N ASN A 269 -18.17 13.84 -24.42
CA ASN A 269 -19.07 13.86 -25.58
C ASN A 269 -19.89 15.15 -25.73
N ARG A 270 -20.02 16.02 -24.72
CA ARG A 270 -20.77 17.28 -24.87
C ARG A 270 -19.92 18.46 -25.30
N MET A 271 -18.61 18.44 -25.05
CA MET A 271 -17.73 19.56 -25.44
C MET A 271 -17.33 19.49 -26.91
N VAL A 272 -17.10 18.28 -27.43
CA VAL A 272 -16.79 18.08 -28.85
C VAL A 272 -18.00 18.45 -29.74
N ASP A 273 -19.22 18.14 -29.31
CA ASP A 273 -20.44 18.50 -30.05
C ASP A 273 -20.79 20.00 -29.98
N LYS A 274 -20.52 20.67 -28.85
CA LYS A 274 -20.80 22.11 -28.71
C LYS A 274 -19.83 23.03 -29.45
N GLN A 275 -18.70 22.53 -29.92
CA GLN A 275 -17.76 23.29 -30.76
C GLN A 275 -18.03 23.14 -32.27
N VAL A 276 -19.06 22.38 -32.65
CA VAL A 276 -19.48 22.15 -34.04
C VAL A 276 -20.84 22.80 -34.35
N ALA A 277 -21.42 23.54 -33.40
CA ALA A 277 -22.63 24.36 -33.58
C ALA A 277 -22.29 25.85 -33.71
#